data_AF-A0A850BVY7-F1
#
_entry.id   AF-A0A850BVY7-F1
#
_cell.length_a   1.000
_cell.length_b   1.000
_cell.length_c   1.000
_cell.angle_alpha   90.00
_cell.angle_beta   90.00
_cell.angle_gamma   90.00
#
_symmetry.space_group_name_H-M   'P 1'
#
loop_
_entity.id
_entity.type
_entity.pdbx_description
1 polymer ?
#
loop_
_entity_poly.entity_id
_entity_poly.type
_entity_poly.pdbx_seq_one_letter_code
_entity_poly.pdbx_strand_id
1 'polypeptide(L)'
;MNKKDVLKTKLNEAESRLALAEEALEAAMSVLQPSPRAQKTIAGEVLEEAFVTLRSTRAEVKRLANLLEEGEAAIVEGAPAQDETTE
;
A
#
# COMPACT_ATOMS: atom_id res chain seq x y z
N MET A 1 13.52 18.16 2.24
CA MET A 1 13.13 16.77 1.97
C MET A 1 13.13 16.57 0.47
N ASN A 2 13.86 15.58 -0.06
CA ASN A 2 13.84 15.33 -1.51
C ASN A 2 12.53 14.61 -1.90
N LYS A 3 12.15 14.64 -3.17
CA LYS A 3 10.89 14.03 -3.67
C LYS A 3 10.82 12.51 -3.41
N LYS A 4 11.96 11.82 -3.43
CA LYS A 4 12.11 10.39 -3.13
C LYS A 4 11.85 10.09 -1.66
N ASP A 5 12.34 10.92 -0.73
CA ASP A 5 12.10 10.77 0.71
C ASP A 5 10.61 10.92 1.02
N VAL A 6 9.94 11.89 0.38
CA VAL A 6 8.48 12.09 0.53
C VAL A 6 7.69 10.88 0.00
N LEU A 7 8.10 10.31 -1.14
CA LEU A 7 7.46 9.11 -1.68
C LEU A 7 7.68 7.89 -0.79
N LYS A 8 8.88 7.71 -0.22
CA LYS A 8 9.16 6.65 0.76
C LYS A 8 8.32 6.78 2.02
N THR A 9 8.20 7.99 2.57
CA THR A 9 7.33 8.23 3.73
C THR A 9 5.88 7.88 3.43
N LYS A 10 5.36 8.32 2.28
CA LYS A 10 3.99 8.00 1.86
C LYS A 10 3.77 6.51 1.62
N LEU A 11 4.77 5.81 1.06
CA LEU A 11 4.72 4.36 0.86
C LEU A 11 4.64 3.64 2.21
N ASN A 12 5.51 3.98 3.16
CA ASN A 12 5.50 3.41 4.51
C ASN A 12 4.15 3.67 5.23
N GLU A 13 3.60 4.89 5.10
CA GLU A 13 2.27 5.21 5.65
C GLU A 13 1.15 4.41 4.98
N ALA A 14 1.24 4.15 3.68
CA ALA A 14 0.28 3.34 2.96
C ALA A 14 0.39 1.85 3.34
N GLU A 15 1.61 1.33 3.52
CA GLU A 15 1.86 -0.04 3.99
C GLU A 15 1.36 -0.24 5.42
N SER A 16 1.60 0.74 6.31
CA SER A 16 1.05 0.71 7.67
C SER A 16 -0.48 0.71 7.67
N ARG A 17 -1.11 1.54 6.82
CA ARG A 17 -2.57 1.52 6.63
C ARG A 17 -3.06 0.19 6.06
N LEU A 18 -2.29 -0.44 5.18
CA LEU A 18 -2.63 -1.74 4.62
C LEU A 18 -2.64 -2.81 5.71
N ALA A 19 -1.63 -2.85 6.56
CA ALA A 19 -1.56 -3.78 7.69
C ALA A 19 -2.76 -3.60 8.65
N LEU A 20 -3.14 -2.35 8.94
CA LEU A 20 -4.34 -2.06 9.76
C LEU A 20 -5.63 -2.52 9.08
N ALA A 21 -5.74 -2.36 7.76
CA ALA A 21 -6.90 -2.84 7.00
C ALA A 21 -6.97 -4.38 6.97
N GLU A 22 -5.83 -5.06 6.92
CA GLU A 22 -5.75 -6.53 7.04
C GLU A 22 -6.19 -7.01 8.43
N GLU A 23 -5.70 -6.37 9.49
CA GLU A 23 -6.12 -6.66 10.87
C GLU A 23 -7.62 -6.43 11.08
N ALA A 24 -8.16 -5.32 10.54
CA ALA A 24 -9.59 -5.03 10.61
C ALA A 24 -10.43 -6.09 9.85
N LEU A 25 -9.95 -6.56 8.69
CA LEU A 25 -10.60 -7.64 7.95
C LEU A 25 -10.58 -8.94 8.74
N GLU A 26 -9.46 -9.30 9.35
CA GLU A 26 -9.33 -10.53 10.15
C GLU A 26 -10.24 -10.48 11.39
N ALA A 27 -10.32 -9.33 12.06
CA ALA A 27 -11.25 -9.09 13.16
C ALA A 27 -12.72 -9.23 12.70
N ALA A 28 -13.08 -8.66 11.55
CA ALA A 28 -14.43 -8.79 10.98
C ALA A 28 -14.78 -10.23 10.61
N MET A 29 -13.83 -10.98 10.03
CA MET A 29 -13.99 -12.40 9.72
C MET A 29 -14.20 -13.26 10.98
N SER A 30 -13.47 -12.97 12.06
CA SER A 30 -13.59 -13.66 13.34
C SER A 30 -14.98 -13.51 13.97
N VAL A 31 -15.58 -12.32 13.86
CA VAL A 31 -16.95 -12.04 14.35
C VAL A 31 -18.02 -12.79 13.55
N LEU A 32 -17.75 -13.12 12.28
CA LEU A 32 -18.69 -13.80 11.38
C LEU A 32 -18.83 -15.31 11.66
N GLN A 33 -17.79 -15.96 12.20
CA GLN A 33 -17.76 -17.42 12.36
C GLN A 33 -18.71 -17.99 13.44
N PRO A 34 -19.02 -17.32 14.57
CA PRO A 34 -19.95 -17.85 15.58
C PRO A 34 -21.34 -17.19 15.61
N SER A 35 -21.69 -16.34 14.64
CA SER A 35 -22.80 -15.39 14.82
C SER A 35 -24.18 -15.85 14.29
N PRO A 36 -25.31 -15.56 14.98
CA PRO A 36 -26.67 -15.82 14.51
C PRO A 36 -27.02 -15.11 13.19
N ARG A 37 -28.00 -15.65 12.45
CA ARG A 37 -28.35 -15.24 11.06
C ARG A 37 -28.58 -13.73 10.85
N ALA A 38 -29.17 -13.02 11.83
CA ALA A 38 -29.40 -11.57 11.75
C ALA A 38 -28.11 -10.74 11.93
N GLN A 39 -27.17 -11.22 12.73
CA GLN A 39 -25.87 -10.58 12.90
C GLN A 39 -24.92 -10.89 11.72
N LYS A 40 -25.16 -11.99 10.97
CA LYS A 40 -24.42 -12.27 9.72
C LYS A 40 -24.66 -11.24 8.62
N THR A 41 -25.84 -10.61 8.55
CA THR A 41 -26.10 -9.55 7.55
C THR A 41 -25.27 -8.30 7.86
N ILE A 42 -25.31 -7.83 9.12
CA ILE A 42 -24.52 -6.68 9.59
C ILE A 42 -23.02 -6.97 9.45
N ALA A 43 -22.59 -8.17 9.85
CA ALA A 43 -21.20 -8.58 9.70
C ALA A 43 -20.79 -8.70 8.22
N GLY A 44 -21.71 -9.01 7.31
CA GLY A 44 -21.49 -8.99 5.86
C GLY A 44 -21.22 -7.60 5.32
N GLU A 45 -21.99 -6.60 5.75
CA GLU A 45 -21.77 -5.19 5.38
C GLU A 45 -20.42 -4.67 5.91
N VAL A 46 -20.08 -4.99 7.17
CA VAL A 46 -18.78 -4.65 7.77
C VAL A 46 -17.62 -5.33 7.03
N LEU A 47 -17.80 -6.59 6.62
CA LEU A 47 -16.79 -7.32 5.84
C LEU A 47 -16.59 -6.70 4.46
N GLU A 48 -17.67 -6.28 3.80
CA GLU A 48 -17.63 -5.62 2.49
C GLU A 48 -16.88 -4.28 2.58
N GLU A 49 -17.16 -3.47 3.61
CA GLU A 49 -16.44 -2.22 3.86
C GLU A 49 -14.94 -2.45 4.13
N ALA A 50 -14.60 -3.49 4.91
CA ALA A 50 -13.22 -3.89 5.16
C ALA A 50 -12.51 -4.31 3.86
N PHE A 51 -13.17 -5.08 2.98
CA PHE A 51 -12.62 -5.46 1.68
C PHE A 51 -12.40 -4.27 0.75
N VAL A 52 -13.34 -3.32 0.70
CA VAL A 52 -13.21 -2.09 -0.10
C VAL A 52 -12.01 -1.28 0.36
N THR A 53 -11.86 -1.12 1.68
CA THR A 53 -10.73 -0.39 2.30
C THR A 53 -9.40 -1.09 2.04
N LEU A 54 -9.34 -2.41 2.15
CA LEU A 54 -8.14 -3.19 1.85
C LEU A 54 -7.74 -3.03 0.38
N ARG A 55 -8.70 -3.14 -0.54
CA ARG A 55 -8.45 -3.05 -1.98
C ARG A 55 -7.95 -1.67 -2.39
N SER A 56 -8.56 -0.60 -1.87
CA SER A 56 -8.15 0.77 -2.17
C SER A 56 -6.75 1.06 -1.63
N THR A 57 -6.45 0.63 -0.40
CA THR A 57 -5.13 0.82 0.22
C THR A 57 -4.05 0.05 -0.52
N ARG A 58 -4.33 -1.19 -0.95
CA ARG A 58 -3.40 -1.99 -1.77
C ARG A 58 -3.10 -1.35 -3.13
N ALA A 59 -4.11 -0.75 -3.76
CA ALA A 59 -3.92 -0.01 -5.01
C ALA A 59 -3.02 1.21 -4.81
N GLU A 60 -3.18 1.93 -3.69
CA GLU A 60 -2.35 3.08 -3.36
C GLU A 60 -0.89 2.68 -3.07
N VAL A 61 -0.65 1.61 -2.31
CA VAL A 61 0.71 1.06 -2.10
C VAL A 61 1.37 0.73 -3.44
N LYS A 62 0.67 0.02 -4.33
CA LYS A 62 1.20 -0.34 -5.66
C LYS A 62 1.53 0.89 -6.50
N ARG A 63 0.66 1.91 -6.46
CA ARG A 63 0.88 3.18 -7.17
C ARG A 63 2.13 3.89 -6.64
N LEU A 64 2.28 3.98 -5.31
CA LEU A 64 3.41 4.65 -4.67
C LEU A 64 4.73 3.90 -4.92
N ALA A 65 4.70 2.57 -4.90
CA ALA A 65 5.84 1.72 -5.23
C ALA A 65 6.31 1.95 -6.68
N ASN A 66 5.38 1.94 -7.64
CA ASN A 66 5.69 2.21 -9.04
C ASN A 66 6.28 3.63 -9.23
N LEU A 67 5.71 4.65 -8.59
CA LEU A 67 6.23 6.02 -8.67
C LEU A 67 7.63 6.17 -8.07
N LEU A 68 7.95 5.37 -7.04
CA LEU A 68 9.28 5.33 -6.45
C LEU A 68 10.28 4.66 -7.41
N GLU A 69 9.89 3.56 -8.04
CA GLU A 69 10.70 2.82 -9.03
C GLU A 69 10.96 3.67 -10.29
N GLU A 70 9.93 4.31 -10.85
CA GLU A 70 10.06 5.24 -11.98
C GLU A 70 10.98 6.44 -11.61
N GLY A 71 10.86 6.94 -10.39
CA GLY A 71 11.73 7.99 -9.86
C GLY A 71 13.18 7.54 -9.69
N GLU A 72 13.42 6.26 -9.40
CA GLU A 72 14.76 5.67 -9.32
C GLU A 72 15.34 5.43 -10.72
N ALA A 73 14.55 4.93 -11.67
CA ALA A 73 14.96 4.75 -13.06
C ALA A 73 15.42 6.06 -13.71
N ALA A 74 14.70 7.17 -13.47
CA ALA A 74 15.09 8.49 -13.98
C ALA A 74 16.39 9.05 -13.38
N ILE A 75 16.78 8.61 -12.18
CA ILE A 75 18.06 8.99 -11.54
C ILE A 75 19.21 8.11 -12.05
N VAL A 76 18.95 6.84 -12.36
CA VAL A 76 19.94 5.91 -12.92
C VAL A 76 20.27 6.26 -14.38
N GLU A 77 19.28 6.65 -15.19
CA GLU A 77 19.53 7.16 -16.56
C GLU A 77 20.20 8.55 -16.59
N GLY A 78 20.24 9.25 -15.46
CA GLY A 78 20.96 10.52 -15.29
C GLY A 78 22.39 10.37 -14.77
N ALA A 79 22.90 9.15 -14.59
CA ALA A 79 24.31 8.94 -14.25
C ALA A 79 25.16 9.21 -15.51
N PRO A 80 26.04 10.23 -15.51
CA PRO A 80 26.90 10.48 -16.65
C PRO A 80 27.80 9.27 -16.88
N ALA A 81 27.60 8.61 -18.00
CA ALA A 81 28.60 7.72 -18.56
C ALA A 81 29.78 8.59 -19.04
N GLN A 82 30.95 8.39 -18.42
CA GLN A 82 32.29 8.79 -18.90
C GLN A 82 32.57 10.30 -18.77
N ASP A 83 33.70 10.76 -18.24
CA ASP A 83 35.07 10.50 -18.73
C ASP A 83 36.03 10.05 -17.62
N GLU A 84 36.44 8.77 -17.67
CA GLU A 84 37.82 8.41 -17.32
C GLU A 84 38.52 8.11 -18.65
N THR A 85 38.91 9.16 -19.35
CA THR A 85 39.78 9.06 -20.52
C THR A 85 40.87 10.13 -20.42
N THR A 86 42.07 9.66 -20.03
CA THR A 86 43.39 10.02 -20.57
C THR A 86 43.75 11.52 -20.53
N GLU A 87 44.74 11.96 -19.74
CA GLU A 87 46.20 11.79 -19.98
C GLU A 87 47.00 12.24 -18.75
#